data_AF-A0A7V6Q0C6-F1
#
_entry.id   AF-A0A7V6Q0C6-F1
#
_cell.length_a   1.000
_cell.length_b   1.000
_cell.length_c   1.000
_cell.angle_alpha   90.00
_cell.angle_beta   90.00
_cell.angle_gamma   90.00
#
_symmetry.space_group_name_H-M   'P 1'
#
loop_
_entity.id
_entity.type
_entity.pdbx_description
1 polymer ?
#
loop_
_entity_poly.entity_id
_entity_poly.type
_entity_poly.pdbx_seq_one_letter_code
_entity_poly.pdbx_strand_id
1 'polypeptide(L)'
;MNKEKARRIFEQYNPASDVVRCPRGRAFIRKQLDLYAKAAVNLYGVISREEFVSIFNEQNTEKTNSKEIYILLLPLVLKEGRYCFYKEYIVHSRFFDDFDQVEYLFEEQAGKPRYIPEKEEFLKYADEYYEDNNHWQNVCSFMWNIFGYSKDVSDAYEEIKDYLIHSNGISELGKILNKYNLEFVSEQQVQEFFNLVMHAKNNTRIWENNGYTPLELHEIFIQRNKDIVNFPFMQRRKIGRNEPCPCGSGKKYKKCCAKFETTRTAQLSPDDCRLFYETWYGLLGYVNERKNVIRARIKPEYPNTVSDMIMYKVREKLWDNPEIIDDYINETDLPQEKIEILKSWRANHKKGKFIILEYQPEYAVFIGPDEQGEDRLYGVKGLSNPIANVVQQELPVMIETTLLPFKGKIIYDSFIAAMPVKFEQGAKKAFREMYDNAIKHGIIESLE
;
A
#
# COMPACT_ATOMS: atom_id res chain seq x y z
N MET A 1 -6.61 -15.16 -20.48
CA MET A 1 -7.67 -15.85 -21.24
C MET A 1 -7.14 -16.53 -22.54
N ASN A 2 -7.87 -17.45 -23.21
CA ASN A 2 -7.52 -17.90 -24.58
C ASN A 2 -8.09 -16.91 -25.63
N LYS A 3 -7.33 -16.58 -26.68
CA LYS A 3 -7.68 -15.61 -27.75
C LYS A 3 -9.06 -15.85 -28.37
N GLU A 4 -9.47 -17.11 -28.54
CA GLU A 4 -10.79 -17.44 -29.09
C GLU A 4 -11.94 -16.98 -28.17
N LYS A 5 -11.77 -17.09 -26.84
CA LYS A 5 -12.75 -16.58 -25.87
C LYS A 5 -12.80 -15.05 -25.91
N ALA A 6 -11.64 -14.39 -26.01
CA ALA A 6 -11.55 -12.92 -26.11
C ALA A 6 -12.28 -12.40 -27.35
N ARG A 7 -12.07 -13.04 -28.51
CA ARG A 7 -12.76 -12.73 -29.75
C ARG A 7 -14.28 -12.87 -29.64
N ARG A 8 -14.76 -13.96 -29.03
CA ARG A 8 -16.22 -14.16 -28.81
C ARG A 8 -16.81 -13.06 -27.92
N ILE A 9 -16.08 -12.63 -26.88
CA ILE A 9 -16.50 -11.52 -26.01
C ILE A 9 -16.56 -10.21 -26.82
N PHE A 10 -15.53 -9.92 -27.62
CA PHE A 10 -15.52 -8.74 -28.48
C PHE A 10 -16.73 -8.72 -29.43
N GLU A 11 -16.97 -9.82 -30.16
CA GLU A 11 -18.09 -9.94 -31.10
C GLU A 11 -19.45 -9.86 -30.40
N GLN A 12 -19.57 -10.37 -29.17
CA GLN A 12 -20.78 -10.29 -28.36
C GLN A 12 -21.17 -8.84 -28.01
N TYR A 13 -20.20 -8.01 -27.63
CA TYR A 13 -20.46 -6.63 -27.22
C TYR A 13 -20.34 -5.60 -28.37
N ASN A 14 -19.73 -6.00 -29.49
CA ASN A 14 -19.52 -5.16 -30.66
C ASN A 14 -20.05 -5.84 -31.95
N PRO A 15 -21.32 -6.28 -31.98
CA PRO A 15 -21.86 -6.97 -33.13
C PRO A 15 -21.96 -6.05 -34.36
N ALA A 16 -21.40 -6.49 -35.49
CA ALA A 16 -21.49 -5.75 -36.75
C ALA A 16 -22.93 -5.56 -37.25
N SER A 17 -23.86 -6.42 -36.82
CA SER A 17 -25.30 -6.31 -37.12
C SER A 17 -25.95 -5.06 -36.54
N ASP A 18 -25.38 -4.50 -35.47
CA ASP A 18 -25.96 -3.36 -34.74
C ASP A 18 -25.51 -2.02 -35.33
N VAL A 19 -24.65 -2.06 -36.35
CA VAL A 19 -24.21 -0.87 -37.10
C VAL A 19 -25.39 -0.30 -37.88
N VAL A 20 -25.83 0.90 -37.46
CA VAL A 20 -26.86 1.68 -38.15
C VAL A 20 -26.26 2.90 -38.84
N ARG A 21 -27.01 3.46 -39.79
CA ARG A 21 -26.65 4.73 -40.43
C ARG A 21 -26.58 5.83 -39.36
N CYS A 22 -25.50 6.63 -39.40
CA CYS A 22 -25.33 7.77 -38.49
C CYS A 22 -26.61 8.65 -38.49
N PRO A 23 -27.22 8.92 -37.32
CA PRO A 23 -28.39 9.75 -37.21
C PRO A 23 -28.18 11.13 -37.85
N ARG A 24 -29.23 11.69 -38.47
CA ARG A 24 -29.14 13.00 -39.14
C ARG A 24 -28.66 14.07 -38.15
N GLY A 25 -27.72 14.91 -38.57
CA GLY A 25 -27.14 15.97 -37.74
C GLY A 25 -26.05 15.52 -36.77
N ARG A 26 -25.86 14.21 -36.52
CA ARG A 26 -24.88 13.71 -35.53
C ARG A 26 -23.51 13.38 -36.13
N ALA A 27 -23.25 13.71 -37.39
CA ALA A 27 -21.97 13.43 -38.04
C ALA A 27 -20.79 14.22 -37.41
N PHE A 28 -21.03 15.47 -37.01
CA PHE A 28 -20.02 16.32 -36.37
C PHE A 28 -19.73 15.85 -34.95
N ILE A 29 -20.77 15.66 -34.12
CA ILE A 29 -20.61 15.20 -32.74
C ILE A 29 -19.93 13.81 -32.68
N ARG A 30 -20.18 12.92 -33.65
CA ARG A 30 -19.51 11.61 -33.70
C ARG A 30 -17.99 11.73 -33.77
N LYS A 31 -17.44 12.65 -34.56
CA LYS A 31 -15.98 12.87 -34.63
C LYS A 31 -15.43 13.35 -33.29
N GLN A 32 -16.18 14.20 -32.60
CA GLN A 32 -15.79 14.71 -31.30
C GLN A 32 -15.86 13.63 -30.22
N LEU A 33 -16.92 12.83 -30.20
CA LEU A 33 -17.08 11.69 -29.29
C LEU A 33 -15.97 10.65 -29.50
N ASP A 34 -15.54 10.42 -30.74
CA ASP A 34 -14.41 9.53 -31.02
C ASP A 34 -13.09 10.05 -30.42
N LEU A 35 -12.83 11.35 -30.56
CA LEU A 35 -11.66 11.99 -29.96
C LEU A 35 -11.70 11.89 -28.43
N TYR A 36 -12.86 12.17 -27.82
CA TYR A 36 -13.07 11.99 -26.39
C TYR A 36 -12.91 10.52 -25.96
N ALA A 37 -13.40 9.56 -26.74
CA ALA A 37 -13.30 8.15 -26.41
C ALA A 37 -11.84 7.70 -26.39
N LYS A 38 -11.05 8.09 -27.40
CA LYS A 38 -9.59 7.85 -27.45
C LYS A 38 -8.90 8.46 -26.23
N ALA A 39 -9.16 9.72 -25.93
CA ALA A 39 -8.62 10.38 -24.74
C ALA A 39 -8.98 9.65 -23.44
N ALA A 40 -10.25 9.27 -23.27
CA ALA A 40 -10.73 8.59 -22.09
C ALA A 40 -10.07 7.22 -21.90
N VAL A 41 -9.99 6.40 -22.97
CA VAL A 41 -9.38 5.07 -22.84
C VAL A 41 -7.87 5.12 -22.67
N ASN A 42 -7.19 6.13 -23.21
CA ASN A 42 -5.75 6.31 -23.01
C ASN A 42 -5.43 6.81 -21.60
N LEU A 43 -6.27 7.68 -21.03
CA LEU A 43 -6.08 8.21 -19.68
C LEU A 43 -6.56 7.25 -18.58
N TYR A 44 -7.63 6.49 -18.82
CA TYR A 44 -8.28 5.67 -17.78
C TYR A 44 -8.22 4.16 -18.02
N GLY A 45 -7.87 3.71 -19.23
CA GLY A 45 -8.01 2.31 -19.66
C GLY A 45 -9.45 1.88 -19.91
N VAL A 46 -10.37 2.26 -19.01
CA VAL A 46 -11.80 1.94 -19.04
C VAL A 46 -12.61 3.15 -18.55
N ILE A 47 -13.82 3.32 -19.08
CA ILE A 47 -14.77 4.31 -18.58
C ILE A 47 -16.20 3.84 -18.81
N SER A 48 -17.10 4.06 -17.85
CA SER A 48 -18.52 3.76 -18.07
C SER A 48 -19.12 4.74 -19.09
N ARG A 49 -20.11 4.29 -19.86
CA ARG A 49 -20.80 5.18 -20.81
C ARG A 49 -21.44 6.38 -20.12
N GLU A 50 -21.95 6.21 -18.90
CA GLU A 50 -22.54 7.31 -18.12
C GLU A 50 -21.50 8.37 -17.72
N GLU A 51 -20.37 7.97 -17.15
CA GLU A 51 -19.29 8.91 -16.80
C GLU A 51 -18.72 9.60 -18.05
N PHE A 52 -18.54 8.84 -19.13
CA PHE A 52 -18.08 9.37 -20.41
C PHE A 52 -19.00 10.47 -20.94
N VAL A 53 -20.31 10.23 -20.88
CA VAL A 53 -21.34 11.22 -21.26
C VAL A 53 -21.30 12.44 -20.35
N SER A 54 -21.10 12.25 -19.04
CA SER A 54 -20.98 13.37 -18.08
C SER A 54 -19.82 14.29 -18.47
N ILE A 55 -18.62 13.72 -18.64
CA ILE A 55 -17.40 14.48 -19.02
C ILE A 55 -17.63 15.21 -20.35
N PHE A 56 -18.14 14.50 -21.35
CA PHE A 56 -18.40 15.11 -22.66
C PHE A 56 -19.40 16.26 -22.56
N ASN A 57 -20.53 16.05 -21.87
CA ASN A 57 -21.59 17.04 -21.75
C ASN A 57 -21.15 18.22 -20.89
N GLU A 58 -20.36 18.05 -19.84
CA GLU A 58 -19.86 19.15 -19.02
C GLU A 58 -18.93 20.08 -19.81
N GLN A 59 -18.13 19.52 -20.72
CA GLN A 59 -17.11 20.25 -21.49
C GLN A 59 -17.59 20.77 -22.86
N ASN A 60 -18.82 20.45 -23.28
CA ASN A 60 -19.31 20.79 -24.63
C ASN A 60 -20.73 21.38 -24.64
N THR A 61 -20.99 22.24 -25.62
CA THR A 61 -22.31 22.84 -25.85
C THR A 61 -23.29 21.79 -26.36
N GLU A 62 -22.88 21.05 -27.39
CA GLU A 62 -23.61 19.89 -27.92
C GLU A 62 -23.66 18.78 -26.88
N LYS A 63 -24.84 18.20 -26.69
CA LYS A 63 -25.06 17.15 -25.69
C LYS A 63 -25.28 15.79 -26.35
N THR A 64 -25.06 14.75 -25.56
CA THR A 64 -25.30 13.35 -25.91
C THR A 64 -25.87 12.58 -24.72
N ASN A 65 -26.21 11.31 -24.93
CA ASN A 65 -26.63 10.39 -23.89
C ASN A 65 -26.03 8.99 -24.11
N SER A 66 -26.06 8.15 -23.09
CA SER A 66 -25.40 6.84 -23.07
C SER A 66 -25.89 5.87 -24.16
N LYS A 67 -27.15 6.01 -24.60
CA LYS A 67 -27.70 5.20 -25.70
C LYS A 67 -27.10 5.60 -27.05
N GLU A 68 -26.91 6.91 -27.26
CA GLU A 68 -26.31 7.43 -28.49
C GLU A 68 -24.82 7.10 -28.60
N ILE A 69 -24.08 6.99 -27.48
CA ILE A 69 -22.66 6.62 -27.49
C ILE A 69 -22.43 5.31 -28.24
N TYR A 70 -23.21 4.29 -27.91
CA TYR A 70 -23.11 2.98 -28.55
C TYR A 70 -23.32 3.07 -30.07
N ILE A 71 -24.42 3.72 -30.47
CA ILE A 71 -24.81 3.87 -31.88
C ILE A 71 -23.75 4.66 -32.68
N LEU A 72 -23.24 5.75 -32.11
CA LEU A 72 -22.34 6.67 -32.81
C LEU A 72 -20.92 6.12 -32.92
N LEU A 73 -20.43 5.40 -31.90
CA LEU A 73 -19.05 4.93 -31.86
C LEU A 73 -18.85 3.50 -32.36
N LEU A 74 -19.87 2.61 -32.32
CA LEU A 74 -19.74 1.22 -32.79
C LEU A 74 -19.16 1.10 -34.22
N PRO A 75 -19.56 1.93 -35.22
CA PRO A 75 -18.94 1.87 -36.54
C PRO A 75 -17.44 2.21 -36.54
N LEU A 76 -16.98 3.02 -35.59
CA LEU A 76 -15.57 3.40 -35.44
C LEU A 76 -14.79 2.34 -34.66
N VAL A 77 -15.40 1.72 -33.65
CA VAL A 77 -14.85 0.53 -32.96
C VAL A 77 -14.47 -0.54 -33.99
N LEU A 78 -15.41 -0.89 -34.89
CA LEU A 78 -15.21 -1.95 -35.88
C LEU A 78 -14.23 -1.58 -37.00
N LYS A 79 -14.03 -0.29 -37.25
CA LYS A 79 -13.17 0.21 -38.33
C LYS A 79 -11.74 0.49 -37.86
N GLU A 80 -11.59 1.13 -36.70
CA GLU A 80 -10.32 1.67 -36.22
C GLU A 80 -9.72 0.85 -35.06
N GLY A 81 -10.54 0.15 -34.28
CA GLY A 81 -10.08 -0.77 -33.24
C GLY A 81 -9.27 -0.14 -32.10
N ARG A 82 -9.39 1.18 -31.87
CA ARG A 82 -8.67 1.89 -30.80
C ARG A 82 -9.29 1.68 -29.41
N TYR A 83 -10.58 1.42 -29.37
CA TYR A 83 -11.36 1.07 -28.18
C TYR A 83 -12.53 0.18 -28.59
N CYS A 84 -13.18 -0.48 -27.64
CA CYS A 84 -14.42 -1.22 -27.89
C CYS A 84 -15.42 -1.10 -26.74
N PHE A 85 -16.60 -1.67 -26.92
CA PHE A 85 -17.58 -1.84 -25.86
C PHE A 85 -17.38 -3.16 -25.14
N TYR A 86 -17.51 -3.12 -23.83
CA TYR A 86 -17.58 -4.29 -22.96
C TYR A 86 -18.56 -4.01 -21.83
N LYS A 87 -19.68 -4.74 -21.80
CA LYS A 87 -20.83 -4.44 -20.92
C LYS A 87 -21.26 -2.97 -21.10
N GLU A 88 -21.40 -2.20 -20.02
CA GLU A 88 -21.69 -0.76 -20.08
C GLU A 88 -20.48 0.16 -20.25
N TYR A 89 -19.28 -0.37 -20.51
CA TYR A 89 -18.03 0.38 -20.56
C TYR A 89 -17.47 0.54 -21.98
N ILE A 90 -16.69 1.60 -22.15
CA ILE A 90 -15.75 1.78 -23.26
C ILE A 90 -14.37 1.36 -22.74
N VAL A 91 -13.68 0.47 -23.45
CA VAL A 91 -12.42 -0.13 -23.00
C VAL A 91 -11.32 0.03 -24.04
N HIS A 92 -10.09 0.23 -23.56
CA HIS A 92 -8.89 0.38 -24.38
C HIS A 92 -8.58 -0.88 -25.20
N SER A 93 -7.98 -0.70 -26.39
CA SER A 93 -7.58 -1.79 -27.30
C SER A 93 -6.66 -2.84 -26.69
N ARG A 94 -5.84 -2.45 -25.70
CA ARG A 94 -4.93 -3.34 -24.94
C ARG A 94 -5.64 -4.54 -24.31
N PHE A 95 -6.94 -4.45 -24.05
CA PHE A 95 -7.72 -5.53 -23.44
C PHE A 95 -8.40 -6.48 -24.44
N PHE A 96 -8.30 -6.25 -25.75
CA PHE A 96 -9.04 -7.03 -26.75
C PHE A 96 -8.72 -8.53 -26.72
N ASP A 97 -7.49 -8.88 -26.33
CA ASP A 97 -7.05 -10.27 -26.21
C ASP A 97 -7.28 -10.86 -24.80
N ASP A 98 -7.59 -10.03 -23.79
CA ASP A 98 -7.73 -10.45 -22.39
C ASP A 98 -8.67 -9.56 -21.56
N PHE A 99 -9.98 -9.61 -21.83
CA PHE A 99 -11.02 -8.94 -21.04
C PHE A 99 -11.04 -9.33 -19.55
N ASP A 100 -10.41 -10.44 -19.13
CA ASP A 100 -10.27 -10.75 -17.70
C ASP A 100 -9.44 -9.66 -16.97
N GLN A 101 -8.56 -8.94 -17.68
CA GLN A 101 -7.79 -7.81 -17.12
C GLN A 101 -8.63 -6.54 -16.91
N VAL A 102 -9.76 -6.40 -17.63
CA VAL A 102 -10.69 -5.29 -17.40
C VAL A 102 -11.32 -5.41 -16.01
N GLU A 103 -11.69 -6.62 -15.60
CA GLU A 103 -12.24 -6.86 -14.27
C GLU A 103 -11.21 -6.58 -13.17
N TYR A 104 -9.94 -6.94 -13.37
CA TYR A 104 -8.86 -6.57 -12.45
C TYR A 104 -8.71 -5.05 -12.32
N LEU A 105 -8.75 -4.33 -13.46
CA LEU A 105 -8.65 -2.88 -13.43
C LEU A 105 -9.85 -2.22 -12.71
N PHE A 106 -11.05 -2.79 -12.82
CA PHE A 106 -12.20 -2.34 -12.02
C PHE A 106 -11.95 -2.48 -10.51
N GLU A 107 -11.36 -3.59 -10.06
CA GLU A 107 -11.02 -3.79 -8.65
C GLU A 107 -10.01 -2.75 -8.16
N GLU A 108 -8.98 -2.44 -8.96
CA GLU A 108 -7.96 -1.45 -8.60
C GLU A 108 -8.48 -0.01 -8.63
N GLN A 109 -9.42 0.32 -9.52
CA GLN A 109 -10.04 1.65 -9.62
C GLN A 109 -11.11 1.91 -8.56
N ALA A 110 -11.64 0.85 -7.93
CA ALA A 110 -12.77 0.95 -7.01
C ALA A 110 -12.48 1.89 -5.82
N GLY A 111 -13.40 2.83 -5.57
CA GLY A 111 -13.31 3.78 -4.46
C GLY A 111 -12.32 4.95 -4.65
N LYS A 112 -11.61 5.01 -5.79
CA LYS A 112 -10.72 6.12 -6.12
C LYS A 112 -11.46 7.21 -6.91
N PRO A 113 -11.23 8.51 -6.66
CA PRO A 113 -11.77 9.58 -7.50
C PRO A 113 -11.17 9.52 -8.90
N ARG A 114 -11.85 10.12 -9.88
CA ARG A 114 -11.39 10.21 -11.27
C ARG A 114 -10.76 11.57 -11.55
N TYR A 115 -9.59 11.58 -12.17
CA TYR A 115 -8.97 12.81 -12.64
C TYR A 115 -9.69 13.28 -13.89
N ILE A 116 -10.29 14.47 -13.85
CA ILE A 116 -10.99 15.07 -15.00
C ILE A 116 -10.28 16.40 -15.31
N PRO A 117 -9.35 16.43 -16.29
CA PRO A 117 -8.69 17.66 -16.68
C PRO A 117 -9.63 18.56 -17.49
N GLU A 118 -9.22 19.82 -17.64
CA GLU A 118 -9.87 20.76 -18.55
C GLU A 118 -9.88 20.23 -19.99
N LYS A 119 -10.85 20.68 -20.78
CA LYS A 119 -11.10 20.15 -22.13
C LYS A 119 -9.86 20.11 -23.02
N GLU A 120 -9.11 21.21 -23.08
CA GLU A 120 -7.94 21.33 -23.95
C GLU A 120 -6.83 20.35 -23.56
N GLU A 121 -6.70 20.04 -22.27
CA GLU A 121 -5.75 19.04 -21.77
C GLU A 121 -6.29 17.62 -21.99
N PHE A 122 -7.57 17.37 -21.68
CA PHE A 122 -8.22 16.07 -21.88
C PHE A 122 -8.04 15.58 -23.32
N LEU A 123 -8.24 16.46 -24.30
CA LEU A 123 -8.15 16.10 -25.71
C LEU A 123 -6.72 15.76 -26.18
N LYS A 124 -5.66 16.15 -25.47
CA LYS A 124 -4.29 15.75 -25.81
C LYS A 124 -4.06 14.26 -25.60
N TYR A 125 -4.74 13.65 -24.63
CA TYR A 125 -4.69 12.20 -24.39
C TYR A 125 -5.27 11.38 -25.53
N ALA A 126 -5.93 11.98 -26.54
CA ALA A 126 -6.33 11.23 -27.73
C ALA A 126 -5.13 10.71 -28.53
N ASP A 127 -3.96 11.32 -28.37
CA ASP A 127 -2.68 10.76 -28.77
C ASP A 127 -2.18 9.80 -27.68
N GLU A 128 -1.96 8.53 -28.05
CA GLU A 128 -1.52 7.47 -27.13
C GLU A 128 -0.08 7.69 -26.63
N TYR A 129 0.69 8.55 -27.31
CA TYR A 129 2.07 8.90 -26.95
C TYR A 129 2.18 10.22 -26.18
N TYR A 130 1.05 10.86 -25.87
CA TYR A 130 1.06 12.11 -25.12
C TYR A 130 1.56 11.89 -23.68
N GLU A 131 2.51 12.71 -23.25
CA GLU A 131 2.97 12.83 -21.87
C GLU A 131 2.65 14.24 -21.35
N ASP A 132 2.10 14.34 -20.14
CA ASP A 132 1.72 15.61 -19.51
C ASP A 132 2.88 16.31 -18.80
N ASN A 133 4.04 15.66 -18.72
CA ASN A 133 5.25 16.15 -18.08
C ASN A 133 6.51 15.57 -18.73
N ASN A 134 7.69 16.07 -18.33
CA ASN A 134 8.98 15.67 -18.91
C ASN A 134 9.77 14.69 -18.03
N HIS A 135 9.16 14.06 -17.01
CA HIS A 135 9.92 13.27 -16.03
C HIS A 135 10.56 12.02 -16.66
N TRP A 136 9.85 11.34 -17.56
CA TRP A 136 10.42 10.21 -18.30
C TRP A 136 11.45 10.65 -19.33
N GLN A 137 11.26 11.81 -19.96
CA GLN A 137 12.28 12.40 -20.83
C GLN A 137 13.59 12.70 -20.08
N ASN A 138 13.50 13.11 -18.80
CA ASN A 138 14.69 13.30 -17.95
C ASN A 138 15.42 11.98 -17.68
N VAL A 139 14.68 10.88 -17.45
CA VAL A 139 15.26 9.53 -17.32
C VAL A 139 15.96 9.13 -18.61
N CYS A 140 15.30 9.30 -19.75
CA CYS A 140 15.86 8.99 -21.07
C CYS A 140 17.15 9.79 -21.35
N SER A 141 17.11 11.10 -21.09
CA SER A 141 18.26 11.99 -21.26
C SER A 141 19.44 11.59 -20.36
N PHE A 142 19.15 11.23 -19.11
CA PHE A 142 20.17 10.72 -18.19
C PHE A 142 20.78 9.41 -18.71
N MET A 143 19.96 8.46 -19.17
CA MET A 143 20.46 7.20 -19.72
C MET A 143 21.35 7.41 -20.95
N TRP A 144 20.96 8.28 -21.89
CA TRP A 144 21.81 8.61 -23.04
C TRP A 144 23.12 9.30 -22.66
N ASN A 145 23.11 10.15 -21.62
CA ASN A 145 24.32 10.81 -21.14
C ASN A 145 25.32 9.84 -20.51
N ILE A 146 24.83 8.84 -19.78
CA ILE A 146 25.68 7.86 -19.09
C ILE A 146 26.14 6.72 -20.01
N PHE A 147 25.21 6.16 -20.79
CA PHE A 147 25.46 4.96 -21.60
C PHE A 147 25.75 5.25 -23.08
N GLY A 148 25.62 6.52 -23.49
CA GLY A 148 25.71 6.92 -24.88
C GLY A 148 24.38 6.77 -25.64
N TYR A 149 24.31 7.41 -26.81
CA TYR A 149 23.17 7.29 -27.69
C TYR A 149 23.25 5.99 -28.50
N SER A 150 22.36 5.04 -28.22
CA SER A 150 22.25 3.78 -28.97
C SER A 150 20.82 3.25 -28.99
N LYS A 151 20.55 2.30 -29.89
CA LYS A 151 19.28 1.57 -29.92
C LYS A 151 19.06 0.80 -28.61
N ASP A 152 20.09 0.12 -28.11
CA ASP A 152 19.99 -0.67 -26.88
C ASP A 152 19.61 0.18 -25.66
N VAL A 153 20.15 1.39 -25.56
CA VAL A 153 19.80 2.33 -24.47
C VAL A 153 18.34 2.79 -24.59
N SER A 154 17.87 3.02 -25.81
CA SER A 154 16.49 3.44 -26.08
C SER A 154 15.50 2.30 -25.82
N ASP A 155 15.83 1.07 -26.26
CA ASP A 155 15.03 -0.13 -26.01
C ASP A 155 14.98 -0.46 -24.50
N ALA A 156 16.10 -0.30 -23.79
CA ALA A 156 16.16 -0.45 -22.33
C ALA A 156 15.28 0.58 -21.62
N TYR A 157 15.32 1.84 -22.04
CA TYR A 157 14.47 2.90 -21.49
C TYR A 157 12.99 2.57 -21.64
N GLU A 158 12.55 2.16 -22.84
CA GLU A 158 11.15 1.79 -23.08
C GLU A 158 10.71 0.58 -22.23
N GLU A 159 11.57 -0.44 -22.10
CA GLU A 159 11.28 -1.61 -21.26
C GLU A 159 11.20 -1.24 -19.76
N ILE A 160 12.09 -0.34 -19.30
CA ILE A 160 12.05 0.18 -17.93
C ILE A 160 10.76 0.97 -17.69
N LYS A 161 10.39 1.83 -18.63
CA LYS A 161 9.17 2.64 -18.55
C LYS A 161 7.91 1.77 -18.52
N ASP A 162 7.75 0.83 -19.45
CA ASP A 162 6.59 -0.08 -19.48
C ASP A 162 6.54 -0.95 -18.21
N TYR A 163 7.67 -1.52 -17.79
CA TYR A 163 7.75 -2.30 -16.55
C TYR A 163 7.28 -1.48 -15.34
N LEU A 164 7.71 -0.23 -15.21
CA LEU A 164 7.42 0.58 -14.03
C LEU A 164 6.03 1.19 -14.01
N ILE A 165 5.42 1.44 -15.18
CA ILE A 165 4.03 1.90 -15.29
C ILE A 165 3.08 0.77 -14.82
N HIS A 166 3.42 -0.49 -15.08
CA HIS A 166 2.54 -1.63 -14.79
C HIS A 166 2.93 -2.47 -13.56
N SER A 167 4.10 -2.24 -12.96
CA SER A 167 4.60 -2.97 -11.78
C SER A 167 4.57 -2.12 -10.51
N ASN A 168 4.29 -2.73 -9.36
CA ASN A 168 4.38 -2.07 -8.05
C ASN A 168 5.80 -2.06 -7.46
N GLY A 169 6.80 -2.63 -8.15
CA GLY A 169 8.16 -2.78 -7.62
C GLY A 169 9.25 -2.40 -8.62
N ILE A 170 10.49 -2.35 -8.13
CA ILE A 170 11.70 -2.00 -8.92
C ILE A 170 12.69 -3.16 -9.02
N SER A 171 12.35 -4.35 -8.52
CA SER A 171 13.27 -5.49 -8.39
C SER A 171 13.83 -5.98 -9.72
N GLU A 172 13.10 -5.78 -10.82
CA GLU A 172 13.52 -6.24 -12.15
C GLU A 172 14.39 -5.23 -12.89
N LEU A 173 14.58 -4.01 -12.38
CA LEU A 173 15.38 -2.97 -13.06
C LEU A 173 16.81 -3.44 -13.31
N GLY A 174 17.43 -4.11 -12.34
CA GLY A 174 18.77 -4.67 -12.51
C GLY A 174 18.84 -5.72 -13.63
N LYS A 175 17.77 -6.52 -13.81
CA LYS A 175 17.73 -7.52 -14.89
C LYS A 175 17.58 -6.86 -16.25
N ILE A 176 16.78 -5.79 -16.35
CA ILE A 176 16.61 -5.04 -17.59
C ILE A 176 17.94 -4.37 -17.96
N LEU A 177 18.60 -3.68 -17.03
CA LEU A 177 19.90 -3.05 -17.28
C LEU A 177 20.96 -4.08 -17.74
N ASN A 178 21.04 -5.23 -17.06
CA ASN A 178 21.96 -6.31 -17.43
C ASN A 178 21.65 -6.91 -18.80
N LYS A 179 20.37 -7.05 -19.17
CA LYS A 179 19.94 -7.57 -20.48
C LYS A 179 20.51 -6.74 -21.64
N TYR A 180 20.65 -5.43 -21.43
CA TYR A 180 21.20 -4.49 -22.42
C TYR A 180 22.66 -4.12 -22.18
N ASN A 181 23.35 -4.81 -21.26
CA ASN A 181 24.74 -4.54 -20.87
C ASN A 181 24.98 -3.08 -20.43
N LEU A 182 24.02 -2.50 -19.72
CA LEU A 182 24.11 -1.12 -19.22
C LEU A 182 24.67 -1.13 -17.79
N GLU A 183 25.96 -0.79 -17.67
CA GLU A 183 26.68 -0.81 -16.40
C GLU A 183 27.02 0.61 -15.93
N PHE A 184 26.58 0.96 -14.72
CA PHE A 184 26.95 2.21 -14.07
C PHE A 184 28.38 2.12 -13.53
N VAL A 185 29.15 3.21 -13.68
CA VAL A 185 30.55 3.24 -13.22
C VAL A 185 30.70 3.73 -11.78
N SER A 186 29.65 4.27 -11.17
CA SER A 186 29.66 4.72 -9.77
C SER A 186 28.31 4.56 -9.05
N GLU A 187 28.36 4.42 -7.73
CA GLU A 187 27.18 4.41 -6.85
C GLU A 187 26.36 5.70 -6.98
N GLN A 188 27.02 6.83 -7.25
CA GLN A 188 26.33 8.11 -7.46
C GLN A 188 25.42 8.09 -8.69
N GLN A 189 25.87 7.51 -9.81
CA GLN A 189 25.03 7.39 -11.01
C GLN A 189 23.83 6.48 -10.77
N VAL A 190 24.03 5.39 -10.02
CA VAL A 190 22.96 4.48 -9.64
C VAL A 190 21.92 5.22 -8.80
N GLN A 191 22.34 6.00 -7.81
CA GLN A 191 21.42 6.76 -6.95
C GLN A 191 20.64 7.83 -7.75
N GLU A 192 21.32 8.56 -8.65
CA GLU A 192 20.67 9.58 -9.48
C GLU A 192 19.64 8.96 -10.43
N PHE A 193 19.99 7.84 -11.07
CA PHE A 193 19.07 7.06 -11.89
C PHE A 193 17.82 6.65 -11.10
N PHE A 194 17.99 6.06 -9.91
CA PHE A 194 16.86 5.66 -9.07
C PHE A 194 15.99 6.85 -8.67
N ASN A 195 16.59 7.99 -8.33
CA ASN A 195 15.83 9.20 -7.98
C ASN A 195 14.98 9.68 -9.17
N LEU A 196 15.54 9.75 -10.37
CA LEU A 196 14.83 10.16 -11.58
C LEU A 196 13.68 9.20 -11.92
N VAL A 197 13.96 7.89 -11.86
CA VAL A 197 12.98 6.85 -12.15
C VAL A 197 11.82 6.85 -11.15
N MET A 198 12.12 6.96 -9.85
CA MET A 198 11.08 7.03 -8.82
C MET A 198 10.26 8.31 -8.94
N HIS A 199 10.92 9.44 -9.27
CA HIS A 199 10.24 10.69 -9.53
C HIS A 199 9.29 10.58 -10.72
N ALA A 200 9.74 10.01 -11.84
CA ALA A 200 8.91 9.82 -13.03
C ALA A 200 7.72 8.90 -12.73
N LYS A 201 7.95 7.74 -12.11
CA LYS A 201 6.91 6.80 -11.71
C LYS A 201 5.82 7.45 -10.84
N ASN A 202 6.20 8.21 -9.82
CA ASN A 202 5.25 8.79 -8.88
C ASN A 202 4.44 9.95 -9.47
N ASN A 203 4.93 10.57 -10.54
CA ASN A 203 4.29 11.68 -11.25
C ASN A 203 3.73 11.27 -12.62
N THR A 204 3.58 9.97 -12.89
CA THR A 204 2.96 9.47 -14.13
C THR A 204 1.52 9.08 -13.84
N ARG A 205 0.59 9.51 -14.70
CA ARG A 205 -0.80 9.10 -14.62
C ARG A 205 -0.95 7.63 -15.00
N ILE A 206 -1.68 6.88 -14.19
CA ILE A 206 -1.90 5.44 -14.41
C ILE A 206 -3.38 5.09 -14.37
N TRP A 207 -3.76 4.04 -15.10
CA TRP A 207 -5.15 3.60 -15.23
C TRP A 207 -5.72 3.14 -13.89
N GLU A 208 -4.95 2.42 -13.09
CA GLU A 208 -5.33 1.91 -11.78
C GLU A 208 -5.77 3.02 -10.81
N ASN A 209 -5.34 4.27 -11.06
CA ASN A 209 -5.67 5.44 -10.27
C ASN A 209 -6.71 6.36 -10.91
N ASN A 210 -7.50 5.85 -11.86
CA ASN A 210 -8.48 6.64 -12.63
C ASN A 210 -7.88 7.92 -13.23
N GLY A 211 -6.64 7.83 -13.75
CA GLY A 211 -5.94 8.93 -14.41
C GLY A 211 -5.20 9.90 -13.47
N TYR A 212 -5.22 9.68 -12.15
CA TYR A 212 -4.33 10.42 -11.24
C TYR A 212 -2.91 9.83 -11.23
N THR A 213 -1.92 10.67 -10.96
CA THR A 213 -0.58 10.17 -10.59
C THR A 213 -0.62 9.54 -9.18
N PRO A 214 0.28 8.60 -8.85
CA PRO A 214 0.41 8.10 -7.49
C PRO A 214 0.58 9.21 -6.44
N LEU A 215 1.32 10.27 -6.75
CA LEU A 215 1.52 11.41 -5.85
C LEU A 215 0.24 12.21 -5.64
N GLU A 216 -0.45 12.61 -6.72
CA GLU A 216 -1.72 13.35 -6.63
C GLU A 216 -2.78 12.56 -5.86
N LEU A 217 -2.90 11.27 -6.16
CA LEU A 217 -3.88 10.42 -5.49
C LEU A 217 -3.55 10.27 -3.99
N HIS A 218 -2.27 10.15 -3.66
CA HIS A 218 -1.80 10.14 -2.28
C HIS A 218 -2.15 11.45 -1.56
N GLU A 219 -1.94 12.60 -2.20
CA GLU A 219 -2.32 13.91 -1.67
C GLU A 219 -3.83 14.05 -1.48
N ILE A 220 -4.65 13.61 -2.43
CA ILE A 220 -6.11 13.62 -2.31
C ILE A 220 -6.54 12.75 -1.14
N PHE A 221 -5.95 11.57 -0.98
CA PHE A 221 -6.23 10.74 0.18
C PHE A 221 -5.75 11.42 1.46
N ILE A 222 -4.57 12.04 1.53
CA ILE A 222 -4.13 12.82 2.69
C ILE A 222 -5.12 13.95 3.01
N GLN A 223 -5.60 14.68 2.01
CA GLN A 223 -6.50 15.83 2.18
C GLN A 223 -7.90 15.39 2.63
N ARG A 224 -8.44 14.31 2.05
CA ARG A 224 -9.70 13.67 2.49
C ARG A 224 -9.55 13.02 3.86
N ASN A 225 -8.33 12.61 4.21
CA ASN A 225 -7.96 11.97 5.47
C ASN A 225 -7.20 12.94 6.40
N LYS A 226 -7.44 14.26 6.33
CA LYS A 226 -6.87 15.20 7.33
C LYS A 226 -7.22 14.78 8.77
N ASP A 227 -8.29 14.01 8.94
CA ASP A 227 -8.73 13.41 10.20
C ASP A 227 -8.37 11.91 10.36
N ILE A 228 -7.74 11.24 9.38
CA ILE A 228 -7.36 9.80 9.45
C ILE A 228 -5.84 9.64 9.32
N VAL A 229 -5.20 9.22 10.41
CA VAL A 229 -3.76 8.89 10.45
C VAL A 229 -3.44 7.69 9.57
N ASN A 230 -2.43 7.81 8.70
CA ASN A 230 -1.82 6.69 8.00
C ASN A 230 -0.71 6.04 8.83
N PHE A 231 -1.09 5.14 9.74
CA PHE A 231 -0.13 4.32 10.50
C PHE A 231 0.79 3.50 9.58
N PRO A 232 2.00 3.11 10.04
CA PRO A 232 2.97 2.51 9.16
C PRO A 232 2.47 1.09 8.96
N PHE A 233 1.91 0.84 7.79
CA PHE A 233 1.75 -0.50 7.29
C PHE A 233 3.14 -0.97 6.90
N MET A 234 3.75 -1.81 7.74
CA MET A 234 4.94 -2.56 7.36
C MET A 234 4.64 -3.22 6.00
N GLN A 235 5.46 -2.97 4.98
CA GLN A 235 5.23 -3.48 3.62
C GLN A 235 5.02 -5.00 3.71
N ARG A 236 3.76 -5.42 3.52
CA ARG A 236 3.38 -6.82 3.57
C ARG A 236 4.05 -7.52 2.39
N ARG A 237 4.73 -8.64 2.62
CA ARG A 237 4.91 -9.61 1.54
C ARG A 237 3.49 -9.95 1.04
N LYS A 238 3.20 -9.70 -0.25
CA LYS A 238 1.91 -10.07 -0.84
C LYS A 238 1.79 -11.59 -0.80
N ILE A 239 1.18 -12.13 0.25
CA ILE A 239 0.89 -13.55 0.40
C ILE A 239 -0.36 -13.85 -0.40
N GLY A 240 -0.27 -14.76 -1.37
CA GLY A 240 -1.41 -15.18 -2.17
C GLY A 240 -2.50 -15.78 -1.27
N ARG A 241 -3.78 -15.44 -1.50
CA ARG A 241 -4.92 -15.91 -0.67
C ARG A 241 -4.97 -17.43 -0.46
N ASN A 242 -4.41 -18.21 -1.39
CA ASN A 242 -4.37 -19.66 -1.34
C ASN A 242 -3.01 -20.24 -0.89
N GLU A 243 -1.99 -19.41 -0.70
CA GLU A 243 -0.67 -19.85 -0.20
C GLU A 243 -0.77 -20.34 1.25
N PRO A 244 0.15 -21.21 1.69
CA PRO A 244 0.29 -21.54 3.10
C PRO A 244 0.42 -20.27 3.94
N CYS A 245 -0.33 -20.19 5.03
CA CYS A 245 -0.23 -19.06 5.94
C CYS A 245 1.21 -18.93 6.46
N PRO A 246 1.83 -17.74 6.41
CA PRO A 246 3.19 -17.52 6.94
C PRO A 246 3.26 -17.74 8.45
N CYS A 247 2.11 -17.79 9.12
CA CYS A 247 1.98 -18.10 10.54
C CYS A 247 2.28 -19.57 10.89
N GLY A 248 2.54 -20.44 9.91
CA GLY A 248 2.87 -21.86 10.14
C GLY A 248 1.69 -22.74 10.53
N SER A 249 0.45 -22.23 10.41
CA SER A 249 -0.77 -22.97 10.80
C SER A 249 -1.11 -24.17 9.92
N GLY A 250 -0.38 -24.36 8.81
CA GLY A 250 -0.68 -25.37 7.78
C GLY A 250 -1.96 -25.09 6.97
N LYS A 251 -2.69 -24.01 7.27
CA LYS A 251 -3.91 -23.60 6.56
C LYS A 251 -3.59 -22.61 5.43
N LYS A 252 -4.46 -22.52 4.41
CA LYS A 252 -4.40 -21.46 3.39
C LYS A 252 -4.55 -20.08 4.05
N TYR A 253 -3.83 -19.06 3.57
CA TYR A 253 -3.86 -17.69 4.12
C TYR A 253 -5.28 -17.15 4.33
N LYS A 254 -6.18 -17.32 3.34
CA LYS A 254 -7.59 -16.92 3.42
C LYS A 254 -8.40 -17.59 4.53
N LYS A 255 -7.97 -18.76 4.99
CA LYS A 255 -8.61 -19.55 6.06
C LYS A 255 -7.95 -19.32 7.43
N CYS A 256 -6.89 -18.51 7.49
CA CYS A 256 -6.12 -18.23 8.68
C CYS A 256 -5.98 -16.71 8.88
N CYS A 257 -4.78 -16.13 8.73
CA CYS A 257 -4.51 -14.72 9.02
C CYS A 257 -5.43 -13.72 8.30
N ALA A 258 -5.85 -14.00 7.07
CA ALA A 258 -6.72 -13.08 6.33
C ALA A 258 -8.07 -12.82 7.01
N LYS A 259 -8.59 -13.76 7.82
CA LYS A 259 -9.85 -13.57 8.55
C LYS A 259 -9.72 -12.51 9.65
N PHE A 260 -8.55 -12.44 10.28
CA PHE A 260 -8.25 -11.48 11.33
C PHE A 260 -7.96 -10.09 10.76
N GLU A 261 -7.49 -10.01 9.50
CA GLU A 261 -7.33 -8.73 8.80
C GLU A 261 -8.66 -8.02 8.53
N THR A 262 -9.74 -8.78 8.31
CA THR A 262 -11.08 -8.23 8.04
C THR A 262 -11.81 -7.71 9.27
N THR A 263 -11.58 -8.27 10.46
CA THR A 263 -12.25 -7.82 11.70
C THR A 263 -11.50 -6.69 12.42
N ARG A 264 -10.18 -6.54 12.19
CA ARG A 264 -9.31 -5.51 12.82
C ARG A 264 -9.36 -5.47 14.36
N THR A 265 -9.81 -6.55 14.98
CA THR A 265 -9.97 -6.68 16.44
C THR A 265 -8.64 -6.96 17.15
N ALA A 266 -7.67 -7.58 16.47
CA ALA A 266 -6.38 -7.95 17.04
C ALA A 266 -5.36 -6.79 17.15
N GLN A 267 -5.79 -5.56 16.93
CA GLN A 267 -4.97 -4.35 17.00
C GLN A 267 -5.74 -3.17 17.62
N LEU A 268 -5.06 -2.05 17.84
CA LEU A 268 -5.70 -0.82 18.32
C LEU A 268 -6.64 -0.21 17.26
N SER A 269 -7.64 0.54 17.73
CA SER A 269 -8.42 1.40 16.84
C SER A 269 -7.52 2.50 16.26
N PRO A 270 -7.90 3.14 15.14
CA PRO A 270 -7.12 4.23 14.58
C PRO A 270 -6.84 5.36 15.58
N ASP A 271 -7.83 5.75 16.39
CA ASP A 271 -7.65 6.83 17.37
C ASP A 271 -6.73 6.43 18.53
N ASP A 272 -6.89 5.21 19.06
CA ASP A 272 -6.01 4.67 20.09
C ASP A 272 -4.57 4.52 19.58
N CYS A 273 -4.40 4.12 18.32
CA CYS A 273 -3.10 4.01 17.69
C CYS A 273 -2.45 5.39 17.50
N ARG A 274 -3.22 6.44 17.18
CA ARG A 274 -2.73 7.84 17.06
C ARG A 274 -2.22 8.29 18.41
N LEU A 275 -3.06 8.13 19.43
CA LEU A 275 -2.75 8.49 20.80
C LEU A 275 -1.48 7.77 21.30
N PHE A 276 -1.34 6.48 21.01
CA PHE A 276 -0.13 5.74 21.33
C PHE A 276 1.11 6.38 20.70
N TYR A 277 1.13 6.58 19.38
CA TYR A 277 2.34 7.04 18.69
C TYR A 277 2.72 8.49 19.05
N GLU A 278 1.75 9.39 19.22
CA GLU A 278 2.04 10.75 19.69
C GLU A 278 2.63 10.75 21.10
N THR A 279 2.11 9.90 22.00
CA THR A 279 2.61 9.78 23.38
C THR A 279 4.00 9.15 23.39
N TRP A 280 4.18 8.07 22.62
CA TRP A 280 5.43 7.33 22.48
C TRP A 280 6.55 8.20 21.90
N TYR A 281 6.30 8.89 20.78
CA TYR A 281 7.30 9.75 20.16
C TYR A 281 7.56 11.03 20.93
N GLY A 282 6.58 11.56 21.66
CA GLY A 282 6.81 12.65 22.62
C GLY A 282 7.79 12.23 23.70
N LEU A 283 7.59 11.06 24.31
CA LEU A 283 8.49 10.50 25.30
C LEU A 283 9.89 10.23 24.72
N LEU A 284 10.00 9.57 23.56
CA LEU A 284 11.29 9.33 22.92
C LEU A 284 12.00 10.63 22.53
N GLY A 285 11.27 11.65 22.08
CA GLY A 285 11.81 12.99 21.82
C GLY A 285 12.44 13.59 23.07
N TYR A 286 11.71 13.57 24.18
CA TYR A 286 12.20 14.05 25.47
C TYR A 286 13.45 13.28 25.95
N VAL A 287 13.42 11.95 25.89
CA VAL A 287 14.58 11.11 26.25
C VAL A 287 15.78 11.45 25.36
N ASN A 288 15.57 11.63 24.06
CA ASN A 288 16.64 11.97 23.14
C ASN A 288 17.26 13.33 23.44
N GLU A 289 16.44 14.35 23.72
CA GLU A 289 16.91 15.70 24.07
C GLU A 289 17.69 15.68 25.39
N ARG A 290 17.21 14.93 26.40
CA ARG A 290 17.85 14.81 27.72
C ARG A 290 19.15 14.02 27.72
N LYS A 291 19.24 12.96 26.91
CA LYS A 291 20.39 12.03 26.90
C LYS A 291 21.32 12.22 25.69
N ASN A 292 20.95 13.10 24.75
CA ASN A 292 21.68 13.38 23.51
C ASN A 292 22.08 12.11 22.74
N VAL A 293 21.12 11.20 22.55
CA VAL A 293 21.39 9.85 22.02
C VAL A 293 21.62 9.88 20.50
N ILE A 294 20.80 10.65 19.78
CA ILE A 294 20.87 10.82 18.33
C ILE A 294 20.79 12.31 17.97
N ARG A 295 21.38 12.68 16.83
CA ARG A 295 21.37 14.07 16.33
C ARG A 295 20.01 14.51 15.77
N ALA A 296 19.19 13.55 15.32
CA ALA A 296 17.89 13.86 14.73
C ALA A 296 16.86 14.20 15.81
N ARG A 297 15.97 15.15 15.51
CA ARG A 297 14.89 15.53 16.42
C ARG A 297 13.68 14.62 16.22
N ILE A 298 13.27 13.91 17.27
CA ILE A 298 12.05 13.11 17.28
C ILE A 298 10.91 14.03 17.75
N LYS A 299 9.94 14.27 16.88
CA LYS A 299 8.75 15.07 17.21
C LYS A 299 7.60 14.19 17.72
N PRO A 300 6.67 14.72 18.55
CA PRO A 300 5.48 14.02 19.03
C PRO A 300 4.39 13.89 17.95
N GLU A 301 4.78 13.63 16.70
CA GLU A 301 3.89 13.53 15.55
C GLU A 301 4.09 12.18 14.85
N TYR A 302 3.00 11.65 14.33
CA TYR A 302 2.99 10.42 13.56
C TYR A 302 2.41 10.72 12.15
N PRO A 303 3.06 10.30 11.05
CA PRO A 303 4.35 9.60 10.99
C PRO A 303 5.52 10.51 11.39
N ASN A 304 6.58 9.91 11.93
CA ASN A 304 7.81 10.63 12.27
C ASN A 304 8.83 10.55 11.13
N THR A 305 9.63 11.61 10.95
CA THR A 305 10.69 11.64 9.93
C THR A 305 11.93 10.80 10.30
N VAL A 306 12.09 10.47 11.59
CA VAL A 306 13.19 9.62 12.06
C VAL A 306 12.78 8.16 11.91
N SER A 307 13.68 7.32 11.38
CA SER A 307 13.39 5.90 11.20
C SER A 307 13.41 5.12 12.52
N ASP A 308 12.61 4.05 12.60
CA ASP A 308 12.54 3.16 13.77
C ASP A 308 13.92 2.61 14.17
N MET A 309 14.77 2.27 13.18
CA MET A 309 16.13 1.79 13.43
C MET A 309 17.00 2.78 14.20
N ILE A 310 16.82 4.08 13.96
CA ILE A 310 17.54 5.15 14.67
C ILE A 310 16.90 5.36 16.06
N MET A 311 15.56 5.34 16.14
CA MET A 311 14.82 5.49 17.40
C MET A 311 15.08 4.36 18.40
N TYR A 312 15.40 3.15 17.92
CA TYR A 312 15.73 2.01 18.78
C TYR A 312 16.82 2.34 19.82
N LYS A 313 17.82 3.16 19.45
CA LYS A 313 18.88 3.58 20.37
C LYS A 313 18.34 4.43 21.53
N VAL A 314 17.36 5.28 21.24
CA VAL A 314 16.69 6.12 22.23
C VAL A 314 15.80 5.27 23.13
N ARG A 315 15.07 4.32 22.53
CA ARG A 315 14.25 3.33 23.24
C ARG A 315 15.05 2.53 24.25
N GLU A 316 16.29 2.13 23.92
CA GLU A 316 17.15 1.45 24.90
C GLU A 316 17.47 2.35 26.09
N LYS A 317 17.73 3.65 25.86
CA LYS A 317 17.98 4.60 26.95
C LYS A 317 16.78 4.91 27.81
N LEU A 318 15.58 4.83 27.25
CA LEU A 318 14.34 4.89 28.03
C LEU A 318 14.24 3.68 28.97
N TRP A 319 14.36 2.46 28.45
CA TRP A 319 14.17 1.26 29.27
C TRP A 319 15.36 0.92 30.18
N ASP A 320 16.55 1.48 29.94
CA ASP A 320 17.67 1.46 30.90
C ASP A 320 17.38 2.33 32.14
N ASN A 321 16.48 3.31 32.04
CA ASN A 321 16.16 4.29 33.09
C ASN A 321 14.69 4.77 32.94
N PRO A 322 13.71 3.95 33.33
CA PRO A 322 12.29 4.29 33.17
C PRO A 322 11.86 5.46 34.05
N GLU A 323 12.61 5.83 35.10
CA GLU A 323 12.35 7.01 35.95
C GLU A 323 12.26 8.31 35.12
N ILE A 324 12.90 8.37 33.95
CA ILE A 324 12.84 9.55 33.07
C ILE A 324 11.41 9.88 32.60
N ILE A 325 10.47 8.94 32.68
CA ILE A 325 9.05 9.18 32.40
C ILE A 325 8.47 10.16 33.42
N ASP A 326 8.89 10.07 34.69
CA ASP A 326 8.45 10.97 35.75
C ASP A 326 8.93 12.40 35.47
N ASP A 327 10.18 12.56 35.00
CA ASP A 327 10.71 13.85 34.57
C ASP A 327 9.91 14.42 33.38
N TYR A 328 9.59 13.57 32.39
CA TYR A 328 8.81 14.00 31.22
C TYR A 328 7.43 14.55 31.61
N ILE A 329 6.74 13.85 32.51
CA ILE A 329 5.43 14.25 33.04
C ILE A 329 5.53 15.58 33.80
N ASN A 330 6.57 15.78 34.60
CA ASN A 330 6.71 16.97 35.45
C ASN A 330 7.14 18.23 34.70
N GLU A 331 7.89 18.07 33.60
CA GLU A 331 8.51 19.19 32.90
C GLU A 331 7.81 19.60 31.60
N THR A 332 6.88 18.79 31.11
CA THR A 332 6.17 19.04 29.85
C THR A 332 4.68 19.23 30.11
N ASP A 333 4.06 20.20 29.45
CA ASP A 333 2.61 20.37 29.47
C ASP A 333 1.96 19.28 28.59
N LEU A 334 1.31 18.31 29.25
CA LEU A 334 0.71 17.14 28.61
C LEU A 334 -0.78 17.03 28.95
N PRO A 335 -1.63 16.61 28.00
CA PRO A 335 -3.02 16.26 28.31
C PRO A 335 -3.11 15.16 29.38
N GLN A 336 -4.11 15.24 30.26
CA GLN A 336 -4.30 14.28 31.36
C GLN A 336 -4.32 12.82 30.88
N GLU A 337 -4.93 12.55 29.72
CA GLU A 337 -4.98 11.21 29.13
C GLU A 337 -3.57 10.64 28.86
N LYS A 338 -2.64 11.47 28.35
CA LYS A 338 -1.24 11.06 28.11
C LYS A 338 -0.48 10.85 29.42
N ILE A 339 -0.76 11.67 30.44
CA ILE A 339 -0.15 11.54 31.78
C ILE A 339 -0.52 10.19 32.39
N GLU A 340 -1.80 9.79 32.37
CA GLU A 340 -2.22 8.50 32.94
C GLU A 340 -1.64 7.31 32.17
N ILE A 341 -1.55 7.38 30.83
CA ILE A 341 -0.87 6.38 30.01
C ILE A 341 0.61 6.25 30.41
N LEU A 342 1.32 7.38 30.53
CA LEU A 342 2.74 7.40 30.88
C LEU A 342 3.00 6.86 32.28
N LYS A 343 2.16 7.20 33.27
CA LYS A 343 2.23 6.61 34.62
C LYS A 343 2.01 5.10 34.59
N SER A 344 1.04 4.63 33.82
CA SER A 344 0.76 3.20 33.66
C SER A 344 1.95 2.48 33.02
N TRP A 345 2.58 3.06 31.99
CA TRP A 345 3.83 2.53 31.42
C TRP A 345 4.97 2.51 32.44
N ARG A 346 5.15 3.60 33.18
CA ARG A 346 6.20 3.73 34.21
C ARG A 346 6.09 2.66 35.29
N ALA A 347 4.88 2.36 35.73
CA ALA A 347 4.61 1.40 36.81
C ALA A 347 4.64 -0.06 36.33
N ASN A 348 4.06 -0.35 35.16
CA ASN A 348 3.68 -1.72 34.79
C ASN A 348 4.33 -2.24 33.49
N HIS A 349 5.28 -1.51 32.89
CA HIS A 349 5.97 -2.01 31.70
C HIS A 349 6.73 -3.32 31.98
N LYS A 350 6.83 -4.16 30.96
CA LYS A 350 7.53 -5.44 31.06
C LYS A 350 8.44 -5.69 29.86
N LYS A 351 9.72 -5.34 30.01
CA LYS A 351 10.76 -5.63 29.02
C LYS A 351 11.27 -7.06 29.21
N GLY A 352 11.32 -7.85 28.14
CA GLY A 352 11.81 -9.22 28.24
C GLY A 352 11.74 -10.01 26.95
N LYS A 353 12.11 -11.28 27.08
CA LYS A 353 11.97 -12.28 26.03
C LYS A 353 10.66 -13.03 26.21
N PHE A 354 9.94 -13.18 25.11
CA PHE A 354 8.66 -13.86 25.06
C PHE A 354 8.65 -14.88 23.92
N ILE A 355 7.73 -15.83 23.99
CA ILE A 355 7.47 -16.74 22.87
C ILE A 355 6.02 -16.54 22.44
N ILE A 356 5.83 -16.24 21.15
CA ILE A 356 4.50 -16.21 20.55
C ILE A 356 4.13 -17.66 20.26
N LEU A 357 3.02 -18.13 20.84
CA LEU A 357 2.55 -19.51 20.71
C LEU A 357 1.32 -19.63 19.83
N GLU A 358 0.48 -18.60 19.79
CA GLU A 358 -0.81 -18.62 19.09
C GLU A 358 -1.22 -17.22 18.62
N TYR A 359 -2.00 -17.16 17.54
CA TYR A 359 -2.73 -15.96 17.12
C TYR A 359 -4.23 -16.20 17.27
N GLN A 360 -4.88 -15.41 18.13
CA GLN A 360 -6.33 -15.41 18.37
C GLN A 360 -7.01 -14.22 17.66
N PRO A 361 -8.35 -14.21 17.56
CA PRO A 361 -9.07 -13.11 16.90
C PRO A 361 -8.87 -11.73 17.54
N GLU A 362 -8.66 -11.68 18.85
CA GLU A 362 -8.55 -10.43 19.62
C GLU A 362 -7.11 -10.01 19.94
N TYR A 363 -6.15 -10.94 19.88
CA TYR A 363 -4.76 -10.70 20.25
C TYR A 363 -3.84 -11.87 19.84
N ALA A 364 -2.53 -11.66 19.92
CA ALA A 364 -1.55 -12.75 19.93
C ALA A 364 -1.28 -13.23 21.35
N VAL A 365 -1.06 -14.53 21.53
CA VAL A 365 -0.77 -15.12 22.84
C VAL A 365 0.73 -15.27 23.00
N PHE A 366 1.29 -14.49 23.91
CA PHE A 366 2.70 -14.54 24.30
C PHE A 366 2.83 -15.34 25.59
N ILE A 367 3.88 -16.15 25.71
CA ILE A 367 4.29 -16.73 26.99
C ILE A 367 5.59 -16.07 27.46
N GLY A 368 5.67 -15.78 28.76
CA GLY A 368 6.86 -15.26 29.41
C GLY A 368 6.74 -15.30 30.93
N PRO A 369 7.85 -15.12 31.66
CA PRO A 369 7.86 -15.20 33.11
C PRO A 369 7.11 -14.01 33.73
N ASP A 370 6.35 -14.22 34.81
CA ASP A 370 5.86 -13.16 35.72
C ASP A 370 6.96 -12.61 36.64
N GLU A 371 6.59 -11.75 37.59
CA GLU A 371 7.53 -11.17 38.57
C GLU A 371 8.16 -12.24 39.47
N GLN A 372 7.47 -13.38 39.65
CA GLN A 372 7.92 -14.52 40.45
C GLN A 372 8.70 -15.53 39.60
N GLY A 373 8.79 -15.33 38.29
CA GLY A 373 9.47 -16.21 37.34
C GLY A 373 8.62 -17.37 36.83
N GLU A 374 7.31 -17.39 37.12
CA GLU A 374 6.39 -18.41 36.61
C GLU A 374 5.93 -18.06 35.19
N ASP A 375 5.79 -19.07 34.33
CA ASP A 375 5.31 -18.87 32.96
C ASP A 375 3.83 -18.43 32.95
N ARG A 376 3.56 -17.25 32.41
CA ARG A 376 2.20 -16.70 32.21
C ARG A 376 1.92 -16.42 30.74
N LEU A 377 0.64 -16.47 30.39
CA LEU A 377 0.15 -16.11 29.06
C LEU A 377 -0.33 -14.66 29.04
N TYR A 378 0.04 -13.92 28.00
CA TYR A 378 -0.33 -12.52 27.79
C TYR A 378 -1.06 -12.37 26.45
N GLY A 379 -2.24 -11.77 26.47
CA GLY A 379 -3.00 -11.41 25.29
C GLY A 379 -2.55 -10.04 24.77
N VAL A 380 -1.68 -10.03 23.75
CA VAL A 380 -1.05 -8.80 23.24
C VAL A 380 -1.69 -8.35 21.93
N LYS A 381 -2.22 -7.13 21.92
CA LYS A 381 -2.76 -6.49 20.72
C LYS A 381 -1.65 -5.82 19.90
N GLY A 382 -1.83 -5.83 18.59
CA GLY A 382 -1.04 -5.03 17.68
C GLY A 382 -1.33 -3.53 17.80
N LEU A 383 -0.44 -2.70 17.28
CA LEU A 383 -0.64 -1.25 17.19
C LEU A 383 -1.48 -0.93 15.95
N SER A 384 -0.80 -0.65 14.82
CA SER A 384 -1.43 -0.41 13.53
C SER A 384 -1.87 -1.69 12.80
N ASN A 385 -1.18 -2.79 13.08
CA ASN A 385 -1.38 -4.10 12.47
C ASN A 385 -1.36 -5.17 13.57
N PRO A 386 -2.10 -6.29 13.40
CA PRO A 386 -1.98 -7.45 14.28
C PRO A 386 -0.53 -7.94 14.36
N ILE A 387 -0.14 -8.52 15.50
CA ILE A 387 1.23 -9.04 15.71
C ILE A 387 1.62 -10.08 14.64
N ALA A 388 0.67 -10.90 14.16
CA ALA A 388 0.92 -11.86 13.08
C ALA A 388 1.49 -11.20 11.81
N ASN A 389 1.05 -9.97 11.52
CA ASN A 389 1.49 -9.19 10.36
C ASN A 389 2.80 -8.44 10.62
N VAL A 390 3.10 -8.15 11.88
CA VAL A 390 4.36 -7.51 12.31
C VAL A 390 5.50 -8.53 12.28
N VAL A 391 5.26 -9.76 12.75
CA VAL A 391 6.31 -10.78 12.91
C VAL A 391 6.51 -11.64 11.65
N GLN A 392 5.43 -12.04 10.98
CA GLN A 392 5.45 -12.84 9.73
C GLN A 392 6.33 -14.11 9.78
N GLN A 393 6.35 -14.82 10.92
CA GLN A 393 7.09 -16.08 11.09
C GLN A 393 6.18 -17.22 11.55
N GLU A 394 6.63 -18.46 11.33
CA GLU A 394 5.93 -19.66 11.79
C GLU A 394 6.04 -19.81 13.30
N LEU A 395 4.91 -20.13 13.94
CA LEU A 395 4.89 -20.37 15.39
C LEU A 395 5.54 -21.72 15.76
N PRO A 396 6.18 -21.82 16.94
CA PRO A 396 6.38 -20.75 17.92
C PRO A 396 7.53 -19.81 17.53
N VAL A 397 7.40 -18.52 17.87
CA VAL A 397 8.42 -17.50 17.55
C VAL A 397 8.96 -16.88 18.84
N MET A 398 10.28 -16.91 19.02
CA MET A 398 10.93 -16.20 20.13
C MET A 398 11.16 -14.74 19.75
N ILE A 399 10.75 -13.83 20.62
CA ILE A 399 10.85 -12.39 20.42
C ILE A 399 11.41 -11.69 21.66
N GLU A 400 11.95 -10.50 21.47
CA GLU A 400 12.26 -9.55 22.54
C GLU A 400 11.49 -8.26 22.30
N THR A 401 10.78 -7.77 23.32
CA THR A 401 9.96 -6.55 23.26
C THR A 401 9.68 -6.01 24.67
N THR A 402 9.04 -4.85 24.77
CA THR A 402 8.46 -4.35 26.02
C THR A 402 6.94 -4.35 25.91
N LEU A 403 6.28 -5.11 26.79
CA LEU A 403 4.83 -5.06 26.93
C LEU A 403 4.42 -3.83 27.74
N LEU A 404 3.36 -3.16 27.30
CA LEU A 404 2.86 -1.93 27.91
C LEU A 404 1.35 -2.05 28.17
N PRO A 405 0.85 -1.55 29.32
CA PRO A 405 -0.58 -1.33 29.49
C PRO A 405 -1.06 -0.18 28.60
N PHE A 406 -2.25 -0.31 28.03
CA PHE A 406 -2.89 0.75 27.27
C PHE A 406 -4.41 0.59 27.27
N LYS A 407 -5.11 1.44 28.04
CA LYS A 407 -6.58 1.45 28.14
C LYS A 407 -7.18 0.05 28.38
N GLY A 408 -6.69 -0.63 29.42
CA GLY A 408 -7.12 -1.98 29.80
C GLY A 408 -6.73 -3.11 28.83
N LYS A 409 -5.77 -2.86 27.94
CA LYS A 409 -5.20 -3.84 26.99
C LYS A 409 -3.70 -3.95 27.20
N ILE A 410 -3.10 -5.06 26.75
CA ILE A 410 -1.64 -5.18 26.59
C ILE A 410 -1.26 -4.89 25.13
N ILE A 411 -0.32 -3.97 24.94
CA ILE A 411 0.32 -3.68 23.65
C ILE A 411 1.84 -3.84 23.78
N TYR A 412 2.58 -3.48 22.74
CA TYR A 412 4.03 -3.43 22.75
C TYR A 412 4.54 -2.02 22.43
N ASP A 413 5.79 -1.73 22.78
CA ASP A 413 6.44 -0.43 22.64
C ASP A 413 6.82 -0.03 21.20
N SER A 414 6.12 -0.56 20.19
CA SER A 414 6.44 -0.46 18.76
C SER A 414 7.68 -1.24 18.28
N PHE A 415 8.49 -1.81 19.17
CA PHE A 415 9.68 -2.59 18.79
C PHE A 415 9.52 -4.08 19.13
N ILE A 416 9.63 -4.93 18.11
CA ILE A 416 9.70 -6.39 18.27
C ILE A 416 10.94 -6.90 17.55
N ALA A 417 11.88 -7.46 18.32
CA ALA A 417 13.04 -8.16 17.77
C ALA A 417 12.73 -9.66 17.73
N ALA A 418 12.33 -10.18 16.57
CA ALA A 418 12.10 -11.61 16.38
C ALA A 418 13.43 -12.35 16.11
N MET A 419 13.67 -13.43 16.83
CA MET A 419 14.86 -14.27 16.64
C MET A 419 14.61 -15.29 15.52
N PRO A 420 15.49 -15.40 14.50
CA PRO A 420 15.30 -16.31 13.37
C PRO A 420 15.68 -17.75 13.73
N VAL A 421 15.05 -18.31 14.76
CA VAL A 421 15.31 -19.66 15.26
C VAL A 421 14.14 -20.58 14.90
N LYS A 422 14.43 -21.67 14.19
CA LYS A 422 13.45 -22.74 13.94
C LYS A 422 13.51 -23.78 15.05
N PHE A 423 12.36 -24.07 15.66
CA PHE A 423 12.26 -25.08 16.71
C PHE A 423 11.85 -26.44 16.15
N GLU A 424 12.61 -27.48 16.51
CA GLU A 424 12.28 -28.87 16.18
C GLU A 424 11.14 -29.43 17.07
N GLN A 425 10.68 -30.65 16.78
CA GLN A 425 9.52 -31.25 17.44
C GLN A 425 9.64 -31.35 18.97
N GLY A 426 10.84 -31.63 19.49
CA GLY A 426 11.09 -31.69 20.94
C GLY A 426 10.82 -30.35 21.64
N ALA A 427 11.37 -29.26 21.10
CA ALA A 427 11.14 -27.91 21.63
C ALA A 427 9.67 -27.48 21.48
N LYS A 428 9.03 -27.80 20.35
CA LYS A 428 7.59 -27.54 20.14
C LYS A 428 6.71 -28.25 21.16
N LYS A 429 7.08 -29.46 21.61
CA LYS A 429 6.37 -30.18 22.67
C LYS A 429 6.53 -29.48 24.02
N ALA A 430 7.76 -29.07 24.37
CA ALA A 430 8.02 -28.33 25.61
C ALA A 430 7.21 -27.02 25.69
N PHE A 431 7.13 -26.25 24.61
CA PHE A 431 6.32 -25.03 24.59
C PHE A 431 4.81 -25.27 24.74
N ARG A 432 4.30 -26.42 24.27
CA ARG A 432 2.91 -26.81 24.53
C ARG A 432 2.68 -27.18 25.99
N GLU A 433 3.61 -27.90 26.62
CA GLU A 433 3.53 -28.21 28.05
C GLU A 433 3.60 -26.92 28.90
N MET A 434 4.44 -25.95 28.52
CA MET A 434 4.46 -24.63 29.15
C MET A 434 3.11 -23.91 28.99
N TYR A 435 2.53 -23.91 27.78
CA TYR A 435 1.20 -23.35 27.54
C TYR A 435 0.12 -24.01 28.40
N ASP A 436 0.07 -25.36 28.43
CA ASP A 436 -0.94 -26.12 29.16
C ASP A 436 -0.85 -25.89 30.68
N ASN A 437 0.34 -25.56 31.19
CA ASN A 437 0.51 -25.15 32.58
C ASN A 437 0.10 -23.70 32.79
N ALA A 438 0.54 -22.78 31.94
CA ALA A 438 0.26 -21.36 32.07
C ALA A 438 -1.24 -21.03 31.87
N ILE A 439 -1.93 -21.71 30.95
CA ILE A 439 -3.36 -21.49 30.67
C ILE A 439 -4.28 -21.81 31.85
N LYS A 440 -3.83 -22.64 32.81
CA LYS A 440 -4.56 -22.90 34.07
C LYS A 440 -4.77 -21.64 34.90
N HIS A 441 -3.93 -20.63 34.68
CA HIS A 441 -4.03 -19.33 35.32
C HIS A 441 -4.75 -18.28 34.45
N GLY A 442 -5.27 -18.68 33.29
CA GLY A 442 -5.89 -17.78 32.32
C GLY A 442 -4.88 -17.02 31.46
N ILE A 443 -5.41 -16.21 30.55
CA ILE A 443 -4.64 -15.28 29.73
C ILE A 443 -4.77 -13.90 30.35
N ILE A 444 -3.64 -13.25 30.62
CA ILE A 444 -3.57 -11.89 31.17
C ILE A 444 -3.82 -10.91 30.02
N GLU A 445 -4.88 -10.10 30.12
CA GLU A 445 -5.29 -9.15 29.08
C GLU A 445 -5.04 -7.68 29.47
N SER A 446 -4.63 -7.42 30.72
CA SER A 446 -4.24 -6.10 31.24
C SER A 446 -3.05 -6.24 32.19
N LEU A 447 -2.17 -5.23 32.20
CA LEU A 447 -1.05 -5.12 33.16
C LEU A 447 -1.35 -4.14 34.31
N GLU A 448 -2.54 -3.55 34.31
CA GLU A 448 -3.03 -2.61 35.35
C GLU A 448 -3.69 -3.33 36.52
#